data_AF-A0A9E5CMB3-F1
#
_entry.id   AF-A0A9E5CMB3-F1
#
_cell.length_a   1.000
_cell.length_b   1.000
_cell.length_c   1.000
_cell.angle_alpha   90.00
_cell.angle_beta   90.00
_cell.angle_gamma   90.00
#
_symmetry.space_group_name_H-M   'P 1'
#
loop_
_entity.id
_entity.type
_entity.pdbx_description
1 polymer ?
#
loop_
_entity_poly.entity_id
_entity_poly.type
_entity_poly.pdbx_seq_one_letter_code
_entity_poly.pdbx_strand_id
1 'polypeptide(L)'
;MPSGSNRSVDEANQIALDRVRESQPVLVDIVQAGDAVPSLKDGVLLHAGPPIDWPRMCGPMKGAIVGALRYEGWAATENEAQAMAATGEVVFYPAHDYGAVGPMTGIITRSMPVFVVENRTFGNRALCTINEGLGKVMRFGANDDSVIARLGWLQGTVAPMLKEAVARAGSIDLGPLMAQALAMGDEMHQRNVAATSLFFRSLAPHLV
;
A
#
# COMPACT_ATOMS: atom_id res chain seq x y z
N MET A 1 -41.47 -17.37 -20.66
CA MET A 1 -40.67 -16.36 -21.39
C MET A 1 -39.86 -15.58 -20.36
N PRO A 2 -38.56 -15.85 -20.13
CA PRO A 2 -37.82 -15.10 -19.14
C PRO A 2 -37.36 -13.75 -19.70
N SER A 3 -37.91 -12.68 -19.09
CA SER A 3 -37.26 -11.42 -18.68
C SER A 3 -36.28 -10.72 -19.64
N GLY A 4 -36.79 -9.83 -20.48
CA GLY A 4 -36.00 -8.89 -21.29
C GLY A 4 -35.50 -7.63 -20.56
N SER A 5 -35.01 -7.71 -19.31
CA SER A 5 -34.62 -6.52 -18.54
C SER A 5 -33.20 -6.49 -17.92
N ASN A 6 -32.38 -7.54 -18.08
CA ASN A 6 -31.02 -7.57 -17.51
C ASN A 6 -29.88 -7.52 -18.54
N ARG A 7 -30.17 -7.47 -19.85
CA ARG A 7 -29.14 -7.53 -20.89
C ARG A 7 -28.08 -6.42 -20.74
N SER A 8 -28.47 -5.22 -20.34
CA SER A 8 -27.53 -4.11 -20.10
C SER A 8 -26.67 -4.29 -18.84
N VAL A 9 -27.18 -4.97 -17.81
CA VAL A 9 -26.41 -5.30 -16.59
C VAL A 9 -25.42 -6.42 -16.90
N ASP A 10 -25.86 -7.44 -17.62
CA ASP A 10 -24.99 -8.56 -18.03
C ASP A 10 -23.85 -8.06 -18.93
N GLU A 11 -24.14 -7.17 -19.88
CA GLU A 11 -23.13 -6.51 -20.72
C GLU A 11 -22.14 -5.67 -19.89
N ALA A 12 -22.63 -4.86 -18.95
CA ALA A 12 -21.77 -4.08 -18.06
C ALA A 12 -20.88 -4.97 -17.16
N ASN A 13 -21.44 -6.06 -16.63
CA ASN A 13 -20.70 -7.04 -15.83
C ASN A 13 -19.63 -7.74 -16.66
N GLN A 14 -19.93 -8.09 -17.91
CA GLN A 14 -18.98 -8.71 -18.81
C GLN A 14 -17.79 -7.77 -19.07
N ILE A 15 -18.05 -6.49 -19.36
CA ILE A 15 -17.00 -5.47 -19.52
C ILE A 15 -16.14 -5.34 -18.25
N ALA A 16 -16.78 -5.29 -17.08
CA ALA A 16 -16.05 -5.19 -15.81
C ALA A 16 -15.17 -6.41 -15.54
N LEU A 17 -15.68 -7.61 -15.80
CA LEU A 17 -14.96 -8.87 -15.64
C LEU A 17 -13.79 -9.00 -16.61
N ASP A 18 -13.99 -8.61 -17.87
CA ASP A 18 -12.94 -8.63 -18.89
C ASP A 18 -11.82 -7.67 -18.53
N ARG A 19 -12.13 -6.47 -18.01
CA ARG A 19 -11.10 -5.56 -17.49
C ARG A 19 -10.27 -6.19 -16.37
N VAL A 20 -10.90 -6.91 -15.45
CA VAL A 20 -10.16 -7.59 -14.37
C VAL A 20 -9.27 -8.71 -14.94
N ARG A 21 -9.79 -9.53 -15.86
CA ARG A 21 -9.07 -10.67 -16.45
C ARG A 21 -7.92 -10.27 -17.36
N GLU A 22 -8.09 -9.20 -18.12
CA GLU A 22 -7.12 -8.71 -19.09
C GLU A 22 -6.06 -7.79 -18.47
N SER A 23 -6.22 -7.43 -17.19
CA SER A 23 -5.26 -6.59 -16.49
C SER A 23 -3.89 -7.26 -16.38
N GLN A 24 -2.84 -6.50 -16.67
CA GLN A 24 -1.44 -6.92 -16.59
C GLN A 24 -0.71 -6.07 -15.55
N PRO A 25 -0.77 -6.43 -14.26
CA PRO A 25 -0.12 -5.68 -13.20
C PRO A 25 1.39 -5.91 -13.21
N VAL A 26 2.14 -4.84 -13.40
CA VAL A 26 3.60 -4.83 -13.44
C VAL A 26 4.12 -3.88 -12.39
N LEU A 27 5.02 -4.34 -11.52
CA LEU A 27 5.77 -3.46 -10.63
C LEU A 27 6.82 -2.70 -11.45
N VAL A 28 6.70 -1.38 -11.48
CA VAL A 28 7.53 -0.51 -12.33
C VAL A 28 8.47 0.39 -11.54
N ASP A 29 8.16 0.72 -10.29
CA ASP A 29 9.00 1.60 -9.47
C ASP A 29 8.71 1.43 -7.97
N ILE A 30 9.61 1.95 -7.14
CA ILE A 30 9.40 2.21 -5.72
C ILE A 30 9.72 3.69 -5.47
N VAL A 31 8.74 4.44 -4.98
CA VAL A 31 8.87 5.90 -4.76
C VAL A 31 8.27 6.30 -3.42
N GLN A 32 8.53 7.53 -2.97
CA GLN A 32 7.79 8.08 -1.83
C GLN A 32 6.34 8.33 -2.25
N ALA A 33 5.38 8.07 -1.36
CA ALA A 33 3.96 8.20 -1.68
C ALA A 33 3.58 9.60 -2.18
N GLY A 34 4.21 10.66 -1.65
CA GLY A 34 3.99 12.03 -2.11
C GLY A 34 4.48 12.33 -3.53
N ASP A 35 5.46 11.57 -4.03
CA ASP A 35 5.92 11.67 -5.42
C ASP A 35 4.94 10.98 -6.37
N ALA A 36 4.40 9.83 -5.96
CA ALA A 36 3.38 9.09 -6.73
C ALA A 36 2.03 9.81 -6.74
N VAL A 37 1.69 10.49 -5.65
CA VAL A 37 0.40 11.17 -5.48
C VAL A 37 0.62 12.62 -5.03
N PRO A 38 0.72 13.58 -5.96
CA PRO A 38 1.01 14.99 -5.63
C PRO A 38 0.00 15.67 -4.69
N SER A 39 -1.23 15.14 -4.60
CA SER A 39 -2.27 15.58 -3.66
C SER A 39 -2.04 15.09 -2.22
N LEU A 40 -1.15 14.12 -1.99
CA LEU A 40 -0.70 13.68 -0.67
C LEU A 40 0.36 14.66 -0.16
N LYS A 41 -0.11 15.74 0.47
CA LYS A 41 0.69 16.83 1.03
C LYS A 41 0.89 16.63 2.54
N ASP A 42 1.69 17.49 3.15
CA ASP A 42 1.83 17.55 4.60
C ASP A 42 0.47 17.75 5.27
N GLY A 43 0.24 17.05 6.37
CA GLY A 43 -1.05 17.02 7.07
C GLY A 43 -2.11 16.12 6.42
N VAL A 44 -1.81 15.43 5.32
CA VAL A 44 -2.73 14.44 4.70
C VAL A 44 -2.25 13.02 5.01
N LEU A 45 -3.11 12.21 5.62
CA LEU A 45 -2.86 10.80 5.89
C LEU A 45 -3.93 9.93 5.21
N LEU A 46 -3.48 8.83 4.60
CA LEU A 46 -4.39 7.81 4.09
C LEU A 46 -4.60 6.70 5.12
N HIS A 47 -5.72 6.00 5.05
CA HIS A 47 -6.01 4.83 5.89
C HIS A 47 -6.75 3.73 5.11
N ALA A 48 -6.77 2.50 5.66
CA ALA A 48 -7.59 1.41 5.12
C ALA A 48 -9.09 1.61 5.41
N GLY A 49 -9.94 1.01 4.57
CA GLY A 49 -11.40 1.00 4.76
C GLY A 49 -12.10 2.25 4.20
N PRO A 50 -13.42 2.39 4.46
CA PRO A 50 -14.23 3.53 4.01
C PRO A 50 -13.98 4.80 4.85
N PRO A 51 -14.48 5.98 4.42
CA PRO A 51 -14.31 7.22 5.17
C PRO A 51 -14.69 7.11 6.65
N ILE A 52 -13.78 7.55 7.53
CA ILE A 52 -13.98 7.54 8.98
C ILE A 52 -13.24 8.72 9.61
N ASP A 53 -13.86 9.34 10.60
CA ASP A 53 -13.30 10.45 11.37
C ASP A 53 -12.53 9.93 12.62
N TRP A 54 -11.57 10.74 13.08
CA TRP A 54 -10.69 10.40 14.19
C TRP A 54 -11.41 9.84 15.44
N PRO A 55 -12.50 10.44 15.96
CA PRO A 55 -13.16 9.92 17.15
C PRO A 55 -13.62 8.47 17.01
N ARG A 56 -14.06 8.06 15.81
CA ARG A 56 -14.61 6.74 15.51
C ARG A 56 -13.56 5.70 15.12
N MET A 57 -12.32 6.11 14.86
CA MET A 57 -11.23 5.19 14.58
C MET A 57 -10.93 4.28 15.78
N CYS A 58 -10.60 3.01 15.50
CA CYS A 58 -10.24 2.04 16.52
C CYS A 58 -8.84 2.30 17.09
N GLY A 59 -8.55 1.74 18.28
CA GLY A 59 -7.27 1.91 18.97
C GLY A 59 -6.04 1.65 18.10
N PRO A 60 -5.95 0.52 17.37
CA PRO A 60 -4.83 0.25 16.47
C PRO A 60 -4.64 1.31 15.39
N MET A 61 -5.72 1.80 14.77
CA MET A 61 -5.64 2.84 13.75
C MET A 61 -5.17 4.17 14.34
N LYS A 62 -5.68 4.53 15.53
CA LYS A 62 -5.22 5.72 16.28
C LYS A 62 -3.73 5.63 16.62
N GLY A 63 -3.28 4.47 17.11
CA GLY A 63 -1.87 4.21 17.39
C GLY A 63 -0.99 4.33 16.15
N ALA A 64 -1.44 3.80 15.01
CA ALA A 64 -0.72 3.89 13.75
C ALA A 64 -0.61 5.34 13.24
N ILE A 65 -1.68 6.13 13.36
CA ILE A 65 -1.67 7.56 13.03
C ILE A 65 -0.67 8.31 13.90
N VAL A 66 -0.70 8.09 15.22
CA VAL A 66 0.30 8.66 16.14
C VAL A 66 1.71 8.32 15.69
N GLY A 67 1.97 7.05 15.34
CA GLY A 67 3.26 6.63 14.82
C GLY A 67 3.64 7.33 13.52
N ALA A 68 2.71 7.47 12.59
CA ALA A 68 2.93 8.14 11.32
C ALA A 68 3.24 9.65 11.48
N LEU A 69 2.52 10.34 12.36
CA LEU A 69 2.77 11.75 12.67
C LEU A 69 4.16 11.96 13.28
N ARG A 70 4.60 11.05 14.16
CA ARG A 70 5.96 11.05 14.71
C ARG A 70 7.01 10.73 13.64
N TYR A 71 6.73 9.76 12.77
CA TYR A 71 7.61 9.36 11.68
C TYR A 71 7.85 10.50 10.68
N GLU A 72 6.82 11.27 10.33
CA GLU A 72 6.94 12.46 9.47
C GLU A 72 7.59 13.66 10.19
N GLY A 73 7.85 13.55 11.50
CA GLY A 73 8.37 14.65 12.31
C GLY A 73 7.37 15.79 12.55
N TRP A 74 6.08 15.56 12.30
CA TRP A 74 5.03 16.55 12.53
C TRP A 74 4.65 16.68 14.01
N ALA A 75 4.90 15.64 14.80
CA ALA A 75 4.72 15.65 16.25
C ALA A 75 5.92 15.00 16.95
N ALA A 76 6.45 15.64 17.99
CA ALA A 76 7.55 15.12 18.79
C ALA A 76 7.08 14.07 19.80
N THR A 77 5.83 14.19 20.28
CA THR A 77 5.27 13.33 21.33
C THR A 77 3.95 12.69 20.91
N GLU A 78 3.58 11.60 21.58
CA GLU A 78 2.28 10.97 21.39
C GLU A 78 1.11 11.93 21.73
N ASN A 79 1.23 12.73 22.80
CA ASN A 79 0.18 13.68 23.18
C ASN A 79 -0.03 14.76 22.11
N GLU A 80 1.06 15.27 21.53
CA GLU A 80 1.01 16.23 20.43
C GLU A 80 0.38 15.61 19.18
N ALA A 81 0.77 14.39 18.82
CA ALA A 81 0.20 13.66 17.69
C ALA A 81 -1.31 13.41 17.86
N GLN A 82 -1.74 13.01 19.06
CA GLN A 82 -3.16 12.83 19.37
C GLN A 82 -3.93 14.15 19.32
N ALA A 83 -3.34 15.24 19.79
CA ALA A 83 -3.95 16.57 19.72
C ALA A 83 -4.14 17.00 18.26
N MET A 84 -3.09 16.93 17.43
CA MET A 84 -3.16 17.26 16.00
C MET A 84 -4.25 16.46 15.26
N ALA A 85 -4.33 15.15 15.54
CA ALA A 85 -5.34 14.28 14.97
C ALA A 85 -6.77 14.65 15.41
N ALA A 86 -6.94 15.18 16.62
CA ALA A 86 -8.22 15.59 17.17
C ALA A 86 -8.66 17.01 16.77
N THR A 87 -7.72 17.92 16.51
CA THR A 87 -8.00 19.33 16.17
C THR A 87 -8.27 19.57 14.69
N GLY A 88 -8.05 18.56 13.83
CA GLY A 88 -8.22 18.67 12.39
C GLY A 88 -7.06 19.36 11.68
N GLU A 89 -5.92 19.53 12.37
CA GLU A 89 -4.65 19.96 11.75
C GLU A 89 -4.15 18.94 10.73
N VAL A 90 -4.58 17.69 10.87
CA VAL A 90 -4.41 16.64 9.86
C VAL A 90 -5.76 16.12 9.38
N VAL A 91 -5.78 15.71 8.11
CA VAL A 91 -6.97 15.18 7.43
C VAL A 91 -6.74 13.73 7.01
N PHE A 92 -7.81 12.94 7.10
CA PHE A 92 -7.80 11.50 6.86
C PHE A 92 -8.63 11.17 5.62
N TYR A 93 -8.06 10.39 4.70
CA TYR A 93 -8.77 9.89 3.53
C TYR A 93 -8.60 8.37 3.36
N PRO A 94 -9.60 7.68 2.79
CA PRO A 94 -9.42 6.31 2.35
C PRO A 94 -8.29 6.20 1.33
N ALA A 95 -7.41 5.21 1.50
CA ALA A 95 -6.35 4.94 0.52
C ALA A 95 -6.89 4.67 -0.89
N HIS A 96 -8.09 4.04 -0.98
CA HIS A 96 -8.74 3.73 -2.25
C HIS A 96 -9.07 4.96 -3.09
N ASP A 97 -9.33 6.12 -2.47
CA ASP A 97 -9.61 7.39 -3.16
C ASP A 97 -8.35 7.96 -3.84
N TYR A 98 -7.17 7.47 -3.44
CA TYR A 98 -5.86 7.89 -3.92
C TYR A 98 -5.19 6.80 -4.77
N GLY A 99 -5.94 5.79 -5.23
CA GLY A 99 -5.39 4.66 -5.99
C GLY A 99 -4.41 3.82 -5.18
N ALA A 100 -4.53 3.81 -3.86
CA ALA A 100 -3.64 3.11 -2.96
C ALA A 100 -4.40 2.07 -2.11
N VAL A 101 -3.68 1.07 -1.65
CA VAL A 101 -4.16 0.10 -0.67
C VAL A 101 -3.11 -0.06 0.43
N GLY A 102 -3.55 -0.23 1.66
CA GLY A 102 -2.68 -0.41 2.82
C GLY A 102 -3.14 -1.61 3.65
N PRO A 103 -2.24 -2.52 4.05
CA PRO A 103 -2.63 -3.66 4.88
C PRO A 103 -3.00 -3.23 6.31
N MET A 104 -3.98 -3.90 6.90
CA MET A 104 -4.41 -3.71 8.29
C MET A 104 -4.94 -2.29 8.55
N THR A 105 -4.27 -1.45 9.37
CA THR A 105 -4.66 -0.03 9.53
C THR A 105 -4.48 0.78 8.24
N GLY A 106 -3.58 0.33 7.37
CA GLY A 106 -3.33 0.89 6.05
C GLY A 106 -2.90 2.35 6.05
N ILE A 107 -2.21 2.80 7.09
CA ILE A 107 -1.72 4.18 7.16
C ILE A 107 -0.64 4.41 6.10
N ILE A 108 -0.81 5.48 5.33
CA ILE A 108 0.17 5.94 4.33
C ILE A 108 0.32 7.46 4.47
N THR A 109 1.56 7.91 4.62
CA THR A 109 1.93 9.33 4.61
C THR A 109 2.91 9.62 3.49
N ARG A 110 3.10 10.90 3.17
CA ARG A 110 3.88 11.36 2.02
C ARG A 110 5.29 10.75 1.93
N SER A 111 6.01 10.60 3.04
CA SER A 111 7.40 10.14 3.04
C SER A 111 7.54 8.63 2.96
N MET A 112 6.46 7.87 3.20
CA MET A 112 6.49 6.42 3.18
C MET A 112 6.74 5.89 1.77
N PRO A 113 7.65 4.91 1.61
CA PRO A 113 7.89 4.29 0.32
C PRO A 113 6.73 3.37 -0.07
N VAL A 114 6.33 3.44 -1.34
CA VAL A 114 5.28 2.64 -1.95
C VAL A 114 5.77 1.93 -3.21
N PHE A 115 5.30 0.71 -3.40
CA PHE A 115 5.37 0.02 -4.68
C PHE A 115 4.44 0.71 -5.69
N VAL A 116 4.93 0.99 -6.89
CA VAL A 116 4.14 1.51 -8.01
C VAL A 116 3.85 0.38 -8.97
N VAL A 117 2.60 -0.08 -8.97
CA VAL A 117 2.13 -1.12 -9.89
C VAL A 117 1.34 -0.45 -11.02
N GLU A 118 1.77 -0.68 -12.25
CA GLU A 118 1.09 -0.22 -13.45
C GLU A 118 0.34 -1.38 -14.10
N ASN A 119 -0.93 -1.16 -14.43
CA ASN A 119 -1.67 -2.05 -15.30
C ASN A 119 -1.36 -1.74 -16.76
N ARG A 120 -0.48 -2.52 -17.41
CA ARG A 120 -0.04 -2.22 -18.79
C ARG A 120 -1.16 -2.26 -19.83
N THR A 121 -2.23 -3.01 -19.57
CA THR A 121 -3.36 -3.12 -20.49
C THR A 121 -4.21 -1.84 -20.52
N PHE A 122 -4.44 -1.21 -19.36
CA PHE A 122 -5.38 -0.10 -19.21
C PHE A 122 -4.75 1.20 -18.71
N GLY A 123 -3.45 1.22 -18.41
CA GLY A 123 -2.65 2.39 -18.03
C GLY A 123 -2.89 2.92 -16.62
N ASN A 124 -3.83 2.36 -15.84
CA ASN A 124 -4.06 2.78 -14.46
C ASN A 124 -2.97 2.26 -13.52
N ARG A 125 -2.77 2.94 -12.38
CA ARG A 125 -1.78 2.56 -11.36
C ARG A 125 -2.43 2.24 -10.02
N ALA A 126 -1.74 1.43 -9.23
CA ALA A 126 -2.07 1.14 -7.85
C ALA A 126 -0.81 1.21 -6.97
N LEU A 127 -0.98 1.68 -5.73
CA LEU A 127 0.10 1.88 -4.78
C LEU A 127 -0.10 1.02 -3.52
N CYS A 128 1.00 0.52 -2.94
CA CYS A 128 0.97 -0.18 -1.66
C CYS A 128 2.27 0.03 -0.90
N THR A 129 2.20 0.19 0.42
CA THR A 129 3.38 0.36 1.28
C THR A 129 4.21 -0.91 1.40
N ILE A 130 5.49 -0.75 1.74
CA ILE A 130 6.40 -1.88 2.00
C ILE A 130 6.03 -2.53 3.35
N ASN A 131 5.98 -3.87 3.37
CA ASN A 131 5.73 -4.64 4.59
C ASN A 131 6.84 -4.44 5.62
N GLU A 132 6.47 -3.98 6.83
CA GLU A 132 7.38 -3.69 7.94
C GLU A 132 7.99 -4.93 8.61
N GLY A 133 7.61 -6.13 8.17
CA GLY A 133 7.97 -7.40 8.78
C GLY A 133 6.97 -7.88 9.84
N LEU A 134 7.44 -8.76 10.72
CA LEU A 134 6.66 -9.36 11.80
C LEU A 134 6.91 -8.66 13.14
N GLY A 135 6.00 -8.92 14.10
CA GLY A 135 6.10 -8.43 15.48
C GLY A 135 5.54 -7.03 15.65
N LYS A 136 6.29 -6.16 16.34
CA LYS A 136 5.89 -4.79 16.65
C LYS A 136 6.01 -3.91 15.40
N VAL A 137 4.87 -3.59 14.77
CA VAL A 137 4.78 -2.85 13.50
C VAL A 137 3.62 -1.85 13.51
N MET A 138 3.77 -0.76 12.75
CA MET A 138 2.81 0.34 12.71
C MET A 138 1.47 -0.06 12.11
N ARG A 139 1.44 -0.97 11.13
CA ARG A 139 0.17 -1.47 10.57
C ARG A 139 -0.75 -2.17 11.58
N PHE A 140 -0.25 -2.51 12.78
CA PHE A 140 -1.06 -3.00 13.91
C PHE A 140 -1.20 -1.99 15.05
N GLY A 141 -0.76 -0.76 14.86
CA GLY A 141 -0.90 0.35 15.80
C GLY A 141 0.28 0.56 16.75
N ALA A 142 1.36 -0.20 16.62
CA ALA A 142 2.56 0.05 17.42
C ALA A 142 3.31 1.29 16.90
N ASN A 143 3.83 2.12 17.81
CA ASN A 143 4.35 3.45 17.46
C ASN A 143 5.51 3.91 18.34
N ASP A 144 6.25 2.98 18.93
CA ASP A 144 7.44 3.31 19.72
C ASP A 144 8.65 3.65 18.83
N ASP A 145 9.73 4.07 19.45
CA ASP A 145 10.94 4.50 18.74
C ASP A 145 11.55 3.39 17.88
N SER A 146 11.39 2.12 18.25
CA SER A 146 11.86 0.99 17.45
C SER A 146 11.07 0.83 16.15
N VAL A 147 9.75 1.10 16.19
CA VAL A 147 8.90 1.13 14.99
C VAL A 147 9.27 2.31 14.11
N ILE A 148 9.41 3.52 14.68
CA ILE A 148 9.77 4.71 13.90
C ILE A 148 11.15 4.55 13.24
N ALA A 149 12.14 4.02 13.97
CA ALA A 149 13.45 3.72 13.43
C ALA A 149 13.40 2.70 12.28
N ARG A 150 12.54 1.68 12.38
CA ARG A 150 12.33 0.71 11.30
C ARG A 150 11.71 1.36 10.05
N LEU A 151 10.72 2.22 10.22
CA LEU A 151 10.14 2.99 9.10
C LEU A 151 11.20 3.87 8.42
N GLY A 152 12.05 4.54 9.22
CA GLY A 152 13.19 5.29 8.71
C GLY A 152 14.18 4.43 7.92
N TRP A 153 14.48 3.21 8.39
CA TRP A 153 15.33 2.27 7.65
C TRP A 153 14.67 1.77 6.35
N LEU A 154 13.36 1.50 6.37
CA LEU A 154 12.62 1.13 5.15
C LEU A 154 12.67 2.25 4.11
N GLN A 155 12.46 3.49 4.53
CA GLN A 155 12.53 4.67 3.67
C GLN A 155 13.95 4.94 3.16
N GLY A 156 14.95 4.97 4.05
CA GLY A 156 16.29 5.46 3.73
C GLY A 156 17.24 4.41 3.17
N THR A 157 16.93 3.12 3.30
CA THR A 157 17.82 2.03 2.89
C THR A 157 17.12 1.01 2.00
N VAL A 158 16.01 0.44 2.47
CA VAL A 158 15.35 -0.65 1.72
C VAL A 158 14.70 -0.15 0.44
N ALA A 159 13.96 0.95 0.49
CA ALA A 159 13.26 1.47 -0.67
C ALA A 159 14.20 1.91 -1.80
N PRO A 160 15.31 2.66 -1.55
CA PRO A 160 16.28 2.97 -2.60
C PRO A 160 16.91 1.72 -3.22
N MET A 161 17.26 0.71 -2.41
CA MET A 161 17.82 -0.56 -2.88
C MET A 161 16.81 -1.31 -3.78
N LEU A 162 15.54 -1.42 -3.35
CA LEU A 162 14.49 -2.05 -4.15
C LEU A 162 14.21 -1.28 -5.43
N LYS A 163 14.19 0.06 -5.37
CA LYS A 163 14.01 0.93 -6.53
C LYS A 163 15.08 0.64 -7.60
N GLU A 164 16.34 0.60 -7.19
CA GLU A 164 17.44 0.32 -8.10
C GLU A 164 17.35 -1.09 -8.70
N ALA A 165 17.02 -2.10 -7.89
CA ALA A 165 16.86 -3.47 -8.36
C ALA A 165 15.71 -3.60 -9.38
N VAL A 166 14.57 -2.95 -9.15
CA VAL A 166 13.45 -2.93 -10.10
C VAL A 166 13.84 -2.20 -11.39
N ALA A 167 14.55 -1.07 -11.29
CA ALA A 167 15.04 -0.35 -12.47
C ALA A 167 16.01 -1.19 -13.31
N ARG A 168 16.94 -1.92 -12.67
CA ARG A 168 17.88 -2.85 -13.34
C ARG A 168 17.15 -4.06 -13.95
N ALA A 169 16.08 -4.53 -13.32
CA ALA A 169 15.20 -5.56 -13.88
C ALA A 169 14.34 -5.04 -15.05
N GLY A 170 14.25 -3.72 -15.23
CA GLY A 170 13.35 -3.04 -16.15
C GLY A 170 11.91 -2.96 -15.60
N SER A 171 11.37 -4.07 -15.13
CA SER A 171 10.09 -4.16 -14.42
C SER A 171 9.85 -5.59 -13.94
N ILE A 172 8.93 -5.82 -13.00
CA ILE A 172 8.55 -7.17 -12.55
C ILE A 172 7.08 -7.45 -12.90
N ASP A 173 6.84 -8.39 -13.82
CA ASP A 173 5.49 -8.86 -14.12
C ASP A 173 4.95 -9.70 -12.95
N LEU A 174 3.89 -9.20 -12.31
CA LEU A 174 3.33 -9.83 -11.12
C LEU A 174 2.38 -10.98 -11.47
N GLY A 175 1.78 -10.97 -12.66
CA GLY A 175 0.80 -11.98 -13.08
C GLY A 175 1.34 -13.42 -13.00
N PRO A 176 2.45 -13.74 -13.68
CA PRO A 176 3.09 -15.05 -13.62
C PRO A 176 3.55 -15.44 -12.21
N LEU A 177 4.07 -14.48 -11.42
CA LEU A 177 4.50 -14.74 -10.05
C LEU A 177 3.32 -15.13 -9.15
N MET A 178 2.20 -14.42 -9.25
CA MET A 178 0.98 -14.72 -8.51
C MET A 178 0.41 -16.09 -8.93
N ALA A 179 0.33 -16.36 -10.23
CA ALA A 179 -0.16 -17.65 -10.74
C ALA A 179 0.69 -18.82 -10.25
N GLN A 180 2.02 -18.67 -10.27
CA GLN A 180 2.94 -19.69 -9.76
C GLN A 180 2.83 -19.85 -8.23
N ALA A 181 2.71 -18.75 -7.48
CA ALA A 181 2.54 -18.81 -6.03
C ALA A 181 1.26 -19.57 -5.63
N LEU A 182 0.15 -19.31 -6.31
CA LEU A 182 -1.11 -20.05 -6.12
C LEU A 182 -0.93 -21.56 -6.36
N ALA A 183 -0.21 -21.93 -7.43
CA ALA A 183 0.12 -23.33 -7.72
C ALA A 183 1.07 -23.96 -6.68
N MET A 184 1.76 -23.14 -5.89
CA MET A 184 2.66 -23.56 -4.80
C MET A 184 1.97 -23.53 -3.41
N GLY A 185 0.66 -23.34 -3.37
CA GLY A 185 -0.15 -23.44 -2.15
C GLY A 185 -0.26 -22.16 -1.33
N ASP A 186 0.12 -21.02 -1.90
CA ASP A 186 -0.28 -19.70 -1.37
C ASP A 186 -1.73 -19.39 -1.76
N GLU A 187 -2.39 -18.50 -1.01
CA GLU A 187 -3.69 -17.92 -1.37
C GLU A 187 -3.64 -16.39 -1.51
N MET A 188 -2.44 -15.81 -1.43
CA MET A 188 -2.13 -14.41 -1.70
C MET A 188 -2.68 -13.39 -0.69
N HIS A 189 -3.15 -13.81 0.48
CA HIS A 189 -3.63 -12.92 1.53
C HIS A 189 -3.07 -13.25 2.91
N GLN A 190 -3.35 -14.43 3.47
CA GLN A 190 -2.78 -14.92 4.73
C GLN A 190 -1.47 -15.68 4.55
N ARG A 191 -1.36 -16.47 3.48
CA ARG A 191 -0.19 -17.27 3.15
C ARG A 191 0.40 -16.79 1.83
N ASN A 192 1.61 -16.25 1.94
CA ASN A 192 2.35 -15.59 0.86
C ASN A 192 3.83 -16.05 0.80
N VAL A 193 4.12 -17.27 1.26
CA VAL A 193 5.50 -17.80 1.37
C VAL A 193 6.10 -18.03 -0.02
N ALA A 194 5.36 -18.65 -0.92
CA ALA A 194 5.80 -18.87 -2.29
C ALA A 194 5.94 -17.54 -3.04
N ALA A 195 4.95 -16.65 -2.96
CA ALA A 195 4.97 -15.35 -3.60
C ALA A 195 6.17 -14.51 -3.17
N THR A 196 6.44 -14.44 -1.86
CA THR A 196 7.60 -13.72 -1.31
C THR A 196 8.91 -14.31 -1.83
N SER A 197 9.01 -15.64 -1.87
CA SER A 197 10.23 -16.33 -2.34
C SER A 197 10.45 -16.12 -3.84
N LEU A 198 9.40 -16.19 -4.64
CA LEU A 198 9.44 -15.97 -6.09
C LEU A 198 9.80 -14.52 -6.42
N PHE A 199 9.21 -13.56 -5.70
CA PHE A 199 9.51 -12.13 -5.84
C PHE A 199 10.96 -11.81 -5.45
N PHE A 200 11.43 -12.35 -4.32
CA PHE A 200 12.83 -12.19 -3.96
C PHE A 200 13.76 -12.82 -5.00
N ARG A 201 13.45 -14.03 -5.48
CA ARG A 201 14.24 -14.70 -6.52
C ARG A 201 14.30 -13.90 -7.82
N SER A 202 13.23 -13.23 -8.23
CA SER A 202 13.24 -12.39 -9.43
C SER A 202 14.06 -11.12 -9.24
N LEU A 203 14.13 -10.57 -8.03
CA LEU A 203 14.91 -9.36 -7.74
C LEU A 203 16.38 -9.64 -7.38
N ALA A 204 16.70 -10.80 -6.82
CA ALA A 204 18.03 -11.12 -6.28
C ALA A 204 19.19 -10.87 -7.26
N PRO A 205 19.09 -11.22 -8.57
CA PRO A 205 20.15 -10.93 -9.54
C PRO A 205 20.41 -9.43 -9.76
N HIS A 206 19.46 -8.57 -9.40
CA HIS A 206 19.51 -7.12 -9.61
C HIS A 206 19.92 -6.34 -8.36
N LEU A 207 20.01 -7.02 -7.20
CA LEU A 207 20.44 -6.44 -5.92
C LEU A 207 21.97 -6.40 -5.74
N VAL A 208 22.72 -7.12 -6.58
CA VAL A 208 24.19 -7.24 -6.53
C VAL A 208 24.89 -6.45 -7.63
#